data_AF-A0A817P0T8-F1
#
_entry.id   AF-A0A817P0T8-F1
#
_cell.length_a   1.000
_cell.length_b   1.000
_cell.length_c   1.000
_cell.angle_alpha   90.00
_cell.angle_beta   90.00
_cell.angle_gamma   90.00
#
_symmetry.space_group_name_H-M   'P 1'
#
loop_
_entity.id
_entity.type
_entity.pdbx_description
1 polymer ?
#
loop_
_entity_poly.entity_id
_entity_poly.type
_entity_poly.pdbx_seq_one_letter_code
_entity_poly.pdbx_strand_id
1 'polypeptide(L)'
;MVSESFDLSTIDPVTVTNSPKDTYHVKKTVFWTILFAIFAIFITLLILTVYFGVHQKRAVTESTSTKITTNLPIEISTSHLIETTTSAPPVGRVPTNLRQEEYRLTISPNLTSEKFTGSLNISFIKTKNNKNFFCFVFFFSGTLFYIFTCLETTNEVVLHQKDLSLNNSSIKIINSSLTTSHLPILDSSSYDGYSELVRLKFSSSFIPTQNYTLYLNFSANISHELHGLYISRYIDINGMNKTFMTSQMEPTHARTVFPCIDEPARKAIFYISVIHDSHWF
;
A
#
# COMPACT_ATOMS: atom_id res chain seq x y z
N MET A 1 69.86 -11.85 -31.26
CA MET A 1 68.99 -10.67 -30.99
C MET A 1 68.62 -10.67 -29.52
N VAL A 2 68.37 -9.49 -28.97
CA VAL A 2 68.49 -9.19 -27.53
C VAL A 2 67.30 -9.74 -26.72
N SER A 3 67.59 -10.29 -25.54
CA SER A 3 66.62 -10.59 -24.49
C SER A 3 66.80 -9.59 -23.34
N GLU A 4 65.88 -8.64 -23.20
CA GLU A 4 65.86 -7.73 -22.06
C GLU A 4 64.96 -8.28 -20.95
N SER A 5 65.58 -8.62 -19.82
CA SER A 5 64.91 -8.90 -18.55
C SER A 5 64.64 -7.59 -17.82
N PHE A 6 63.37 -7.29 -17.53
CA PHE A 6 63.00 -6.09 -16.79
C PHE A 6 63.18 -6.33 -15.28
N ASP A 7 64.19 -5.68 -14.68
CA ASP A 7 64.44 -5.70 -13.24
C ASP A 7 63.46 -4.77 -12.51
N LEU A 8 63.00 -5.16 -11.32
CA LEU A 8 61.87 -4.57 -10.61
C LEU A 8 62.24 -4.21 -9.15
N SER A 9 63.53 -3.94 -8.91
CA SER A 9 64.12 -3.78 -7.58
C SER A 9 64.22 -2.34 -7.04
N THR A 10 63.62 -1.33 -7.71
CA THR A 10 63.72 0.09 -7.30
C THR A 10 62.39 0.86 -7.35
N ILE A 11 61.52 0.62 -6.37
CA ILE A 11 60.45 1.57 -5.97
C ILE A 11 60.46 1.69 -4.45
N ASP A 12 60.79 2.88 -3.94
CA ASP A 12 60.78 3.17 -2.50
C ASP A 12 59.35 3.12 -1.92
N PRO A 13 59.18 2.65 -0.67
CA PRO A 13 57.86 2.59 -0.04
C PRO A 13 57.35 4.00 0.31
N VAL A 14 56.34 4.47 -0.44
CA VAL A 14 55.62 5.71 -0.14
C VAL A 14 54.95 5.58 1.24
N THR A 15 55.41 6.39 2.19
CA THR A 15 54.81 6.50 3.53
C THR A 15 53.41 7.11 3.45
N VAL A 16 52.40 6.26 3.53
CA VAL A 16 51.00 6.69 3.68
C VAL A 16 50.80 7.27 5.08
N THR A 17 50.75 8.60 5.18
CA THR A 17 50.33 9.29 6.40
C THR A 17 48.82 9.14 6.57
N ASN A 18 48.41 8.39 7.60
CA ASN A 18 46.99 8.22 7.92
C ASN A 18 46.40 9.56 8.40
N SER A 19 45.51 10.16 7.59
CA SER A 19 44.64 11.23 8.06
C SER A 19 43.72 10.72 9.17
N PRO A 20 43.48 11.50 10.25
CA PRO A 20 42.57 11.08 11.31
C PRO A 20 41.16 10.83 10.77
N LYS A 21 40.56 9.71 11.16
CA LYS A 21 39.11 9.49 10.99
C LYS A 21 38.39 10.26 12.09
N ASP A 22 37.70 11.34 11.73
CA ASP A 22 36.82 12.08 12.64
C ASP A 22 35.69 11.16 13.14
N THR A 23 36.00 10.49 14.25
CA THR A 23 35.11 9.53 14.90
C THR A 23 34.33 10.32 15.95
N TYR A 24 33.07 10.60 15.66
CA TYR A 24 32.16 11.31 16.56
C TYR A 24 31.87 10.47 17.82
N HIS A 25 32.82 10.49 18.76
CA HIS A 25 32.63 9.98 20.12
C HIS A 25 31.68 10.92 20.87
N VAL A 26 30.37 10.77 20.61
CA VAL A 26 29.34 11.22 21.55
C VAL A 26 29.67 10.54 22.88
N LYS A 27 30.14 11.34 23.87
CA LYS A 27 30.46 10.81 25.21
C LYS A 27 29.24 10.03 25.70
N LYS A 28 29.44 8.82 26.24
CA LYS A 28 28.33 7.94 26.68
C LYS A 28 27.32 8.69 27.57
N THR A 29 27.79 9.63 28.39
CA THR A 29 26.96 10.54 29.19
C THR A 29 25.95 11.35 28.38
N VAL A 30 26.33 11.91 27.23
CA VAL A 30 25.46 12.70 26.33
C VAL A 30 24.37 11.82 25.72
N PHE A 31 24.72 10.60 25.31
CA PHE A 31 23.74 9.62 24.82
C PHE A 31 22.70 9.29 25.89
N TRP A 32 23.14 8.99 27.12
CA TRP A 32 22.22 8.74 28.24
C TRP A 32 21.34 9.95 28.58
N THR A 33 21.88 11.18 28.57
CA THR A 33 21.04 12.38 28.81
C THR A 33 19.95 12.59 27.76
N ILE A 34 20.24 12.31 26.48
CA ILE A 34 19.25 12.39 25.41
C ILE A 34 18.19 11.30 25.58
N LEU A 35 18.60 10.07 25.92
CA LEU A 35 17.70 8.95 26.16
C LEU A 35 16.75 9.21 27.34
N PHE A 36 17.26 9.74 28.46
CA PHE A 36 16.44 10.13 29.61
C PHE A 36 15.49 11.28 29.30
N ALA A 37 15.89 12.26 28.50
CA ALA A 37 15.02 13.35 28.07
C ALA A 37 13.85 12.85 27.20
N ILE A 38 14.11 11.95 26.25
CA ILE A 38 13.08 11.33 25.40
C ILE A 38 12.12 10.49 26.28
N PHE A 39 12.64 9.72 27.22
CA PHE A 39 11.83 8.91 28.13
C PHE A 39 10.93 9.77 29.05
N ALA A 40 11.43 10.90 29.54
CA ALA A 40 10.64 11.84 30.33
C ALA A 40 9.48 12.45 29.52
N ILE A 41 9.71 12.82 28.25
CA ILE A 41 8.67 13.33 27.33
C ILE A 41 7.62 12.24 27.05
N PHE A 42 8.03 10.98 26.89
CA PHE A 42 7.09 9.88 26.71
C PHE A 42 6.20 9.66 27.93
N ILE A 43 6.76 9.73 29.15
CA ILE A 43 5.99 9.62 30.39
C ILE A 43 4.99 10.77 30.56
N THR A 44 5.37 12.03 30.24
CA THR A 44 4.42 13.15 30.36
C THR A 44 3.27 13.04 29.36
N LEU A 45 3.52 12.57 28.13
CA LEU A 45 2.47 12.27 27.15
C LEU A 45 1.55 11.12 27.58
N LEU A 46 2.10 10.08 28.22
CA LEU A 46 1.30 8.97 28.76
C LEU A 46 0.39 9.44 29.92
N ILE A 47 0.92 10.25 30.85
CA ILE A 47 0.13 10.81 31.95
C ILE A 47 -0.96 11.74 31.40
N LEU A 48 -0.65 12.56 30.40
CA LEU A 48 -1.60 13.50 29.78
C LEU A 48 -2.73 12.78 29.04
N THR A 49 -2.43 11.72 28.29
CA THR A 49 -3.45 10.90 27.60
C THR A 49 -4.36 10.15 28.56
N VAL A 50 -3.81 9.60 29.66
CA VAL A 50 -4.62 8.99 30.74
C VAL A 50 -5.49 10.05 31.44
N TYR A 51 -4.94 11.23 31.74
CA TYR A 51 -5.68 12.32 32.38
C TYR A 51 -6.89 12.76 31.53
N PHE A 52 -6.69 13.04 30.24
CA PHE A 52 -7.79 13.39 29.34
C PHE A 52 -8.78 12.24 29.13
N GLY A 53 -8.31 10.99 29.00
CA GLY A 53 -9.18 9.83 28.85
C GLY A 53 -10.07 9.56 30.07
N VAL A 54 -9.60 9.87 31.29
CA VAL A 54 -10.40 9.83 32.52
C VAL A 54 -11.38 11.01 32.59
N HIS A 55 -10.95 12.22 32.22
CA HIS A 55 -11.83 13.39 32.24
C HIS A 55 -12.99 13.31 31.23
N GLN A 56 -12.75 12.72 30.05
CA GLN A 56 -13.78 12.51 29.04
C GLN A 56 -14.89 11.56 29.51
N LYS A 57 -14.58 10.58 30.37
CA LYS A 57 -15.60 9.70 30.99
C LYS A 57 -16.46 10.41 32.04
N ARG A 58 -15.93 11.43 32.74
CA ARG A 58 -16.72 12.23 33.68
C ARG A 58 -17.70 13.17 32.99
N ALA A 59 -17.27 13.85 31.92
CA ALA A 59 -18.11 14.82 31.19
C ALA A 59 -19.38 14.21 30.56
N VAL A 60 -19.41 12.90 30.27
CA VAL A 60 -20.57 12.21 29.67
C VAL A 60 -21.60 11.74 30.71
N THR A 61 -21.29 11.80 32.02
CA THR A 61 -22.16 11.23 33.08
C THR A 61 -23.12 12.25 33.71
N GLU A 62 -23.05 13.54 33.35
CA GLU A 62 -23.74 14.63 34.08
C GLU A 62 -24.87 15.36 33.33
N SER A 63 -25.32 14.86 32.17
CA SER A 63 -26.51 15.39 31.49
C SER A 63 -27.58 14.34 31.17
N THR A 64 -28.76 14.55 31.76
CA THR A 64 -30.06 13.88 31.50
C THR A 64 -30.41 12.66 32.37
N SER A 65 -30.92 12.95 33.57
CA SER A 65 -31.92 12.13 34.30
C SER A 65 -32.82 13.13 35.05
N THR A 66 -34.11 13.29 34.73
CA THR A 66 -35.27 12.57 35.30
C THR A 66 -36.57 13.23 34.77
N LYS A 67 -37.80 12.68 34.84
CA LYS A 67 -38.33 11.30 34.93
C LYS A 67 -39.88 11.35 34.90
N ILE A 68 -40.55 10.77 33.89
CA ILE A 68 -41.94 10.27 34.04
C ILE A 68 -42.04 8.86 33.43
N THR A 69 -42.77 7.99 34.12
CA THR A 69 -42.90 6.55 33.86
C THR A 69 -44.37 6.19 33.64
N THR A 70 -44.67 5.38 32.62
CA THR A 70 -45.83 4.45 32.63
C THR A 70 -45.55 3.24 31.72
N ASN A 71 -45.99 2.07 32.17
CA ASN A 71 -45.83 0.73 31.54
C ASN A 71 -46.84 0.55 30.37
N LEU A 72 -46.83 -0.46 29.47
CA LEU A 72 -46.25 -1.82 29.43
C LEU A 72 -46.00 -2.22 27.92
N PRO A 73 -45.82 -3.50 27.52
CA PRO A 73 -44.70 -3.98 26.68
C PRO A 73 -44.92 -3.88 25.16
N ILE A 74 -43.84 -3.68 24.38
CA ILE A 74 -43.85 -3.83 22.91
C ILE A 74 -42.59 -4.61 22.47
N GLU A 75 -42.76 -5.40 21.41
CA GLU A 75 -41.80 -6.35 20.84
C GLU A 75 -40.45 -5.73 20.44
N ILE A 76 -39.40 -6.55 20.48
CA ILE A 76 -38.07 -6.20 19.97
C ILE A 76 -38.12 -6.22 18.44
N SER A 77 -38.48 -5.09 17.85
CA SER A 77 -38.35 -4.83 16.43
C SER A 77 -37.84 -3.40 16.21
N THR A 78 -36.52 -3.23 16.26
CA THR A 78 -35.85 -1.97 15.93
C THR A 78 -35.21 -2.08 14.56
N SER A 79 -36.03 -1.88 13.53
CA SER A 79 -35.55 -1.38 12.25
C SER A 79 -34.88 -0.02 12.49
N HIS A 80 -33.54 0.00 12.42
CA HIS A 80 -32.84 1.28 12.37
C HIS A 80 -33.23 1.97 11.07
N LEU A 81 -33.91 3.12 11.18
CA LEU A 81 -34.30 3.92 10.02
C LEU A 81 -33.04 4.30 9.24
N ILE A 82 -32.99 3.87 7.98
CA ILE A 82 -32.02 4.36 7.01
C ILE A 82 -32.49 5.77 6.65
N GLU A 83 -31.89 6.78 7.27
CA GLU A 83 -31.98 8.15 6.77
C GLU A 83 -31.23 8.19 5.43
N THR A 84 -31.98 8.21 4.33
CA THR A 84 -31.45 8.35 2.98
C THR A 84 -30.90 9.76 2.81
N THR A 85 -29.64 9.98 3.19
CA THR A 85 -28.95 11.24 2.93
C THR A 85 -28.67 11.36 1.43
N THR A 86 -29.48 12.18 0.74
CA THR A 86 -29.34 12.49 -0.70
C THR A 86 -28.13 13.41 -1.00
N SER A 87 -27.03 13.20 -0.29
CA SER A 87 -25.75 13.89 -0.47
C SER A 87 -24.74 12.94 -1.08
N ALA A 88 -23.93 13.42 -2.03
CA ALA A 88 -22.81 12.65 -2.55
C ALA A 88 -21.90 12.14 -1.41
N PRO A 89 -21.27 10.94 -1.54
CA PRO A 89 -20.40 10.42 -0.50
C PRO A 89 -19.30 11.41 -0.11
N PRO A 90 -18.84 11.43 1.15
CA PRO A 90 -17.66 12.19 1.54
C PRO A 90 -16.47 11.89 0.62
N VAL A 91 -15.61 12.88 0.39
CA VAL A 91 -14.46 12.76 -0.52
C VAL A 91 -13.64 11.49 -0.24
N GLY A 92 -13.33 10.72 -1.28
CA GLY A 92 -12.60 9.46 -1.17
C GLY A 92 -13.44 8.25 -0.75
N ARG A 93 -14.76 8.35 -0.58
CA ARG A 93 -15.63 7.19 -0.32
C ARG A 93 -16.15 6.55 -1.61
N VAL A 94 -16.14 5.22 -1.64
CA VAL A 94 -16.66 4.44 -2.78
C VAL A 94 -18.19 4.30 -2.67
N PRO A 95 -18.95 4.39 -3.78
CA PRO A 95 -20.39 4.10 -3.82
C PRO A 95 -20.78 2.74 -3.20
N THR A 96 -22.01 2.68 -2.68
CA THR A 96 -22.60 1.51 -2.01
C THR A 96 -23.47 0.64 -2.93
N ASN A 97 -23.60 1.02 -4.21
CA ASN A 97 -24.38 0.35 -5.24
C ASN A 97 -23.89 -1.07 -5.60
N LEU A 98 -22.64 -1.42 -5.29
CA LEU A 98 -22.06 -2.75 -5.50
C LEU A 98 -21.64 -3.34 -4.16
N ARG A 99 -22.01 -4.60 -3.88
CA ARG A 99 -21.54 -5.36 -2.70
C ARG A 99 -20.43 -6.32 -3.14
N GLN A 100 -19.30 -6.30 -2.45
CA GLN A 100 -18.20 -7.23 -2.74
C GLN A 100 -18.54 -8.61 -2.22
N GLU A 101 -18.19 -9.64 -2.98
CA GLU A 101 -18.29 -11.03 -2.53
C GLU A 101 -16.88 -11.62 -2.42
N GLU A 102 -16.07 -11.50 -3.47
CA GLU A 102 -14.80 -12.21 -3.58
C GLU A 102 -13.77 -11.46 -4.44
N TYR A 103 -12.49 -11.58 -4.09
CA TYR A 103 -11.34 -11.19 -4.91
C TYR A 103 -10.46 -12.43 -5.18
N ARG A 104 -10.12 -12.69 -6.44
CA ARG A 104 -9.01 -13.57 -6.83
C ARG A 104 -7.87 -12.72 -7.34
N LEU A 105 -6.76 -12.74 -6.63
CA LEU A 105 -5.62 -11.87 -6.83
C LEU A 105 -4.37 -12.72 -7.11
N THR A 106 -3.84 -12.63 -8.32
CA THR A 106 -2.53 -13.19 -8.66
C THR A 106 -1.52 -12.06 -8.71
N ILE A 107 -0.43 -12.18 -7.95
CA ILE A 107 0.70 -11.24 -7.95
C ILE A 107 1.95 -11.96 -8.48
N SER A 108 2.66 -11.33 -9.40
CA SER A 108 3.90 -11.84 -10.02
C SER A 108 5.00 -10.79 -9.87
N PRO A 109 5.78 -10.79 -8.77
CA PRO A 109 6.90 -9.87 -8.59
C PRO A 109 8.07 -10.23 -9.51
N ASN A 110 8.67 -9.19 -10.12
CA ASN A 110 9.96 -9.28 -10.77
C ASN A 110 11.03 -8.71 -9.82
N LEU A 111 11.77 -9.62 -9.19
CA LEU A 111 12.87 -9.31 -8.26
C LEU A 111 14.25 -9.48 -8.90
N THR A 112 14.33 -9.70 -10.22
CA THR A 112 15.55 -10.04 -10.96
C THR A 112 15.99 -8.97 -11.96
N SER A 113 15.24 -7.87 -12.12
CA SER A 113 15.52 -6.80 -13.07
C SER A 113 16.65 -5.84 -12.64
N GLU A 114 17.91 -6.23 -12.84
CA GLU A 114 19.10 -5.36 -12.64
C GLU A 114 19.37 -4.37 -13.80
N LYS A 115 18.39 -4.05 -14.65
CA LYS A 115 18.63 -3.28 -15.89
C LYS A 115 17.72 -2.06 -16.05
N PHE A 116 18.23 -0.91 -15.60
CA PHE A 116 17.87 0.37 -16.20
C PHE A 116 18.85 0.69 -17.34
N THR A 117 18.39 0.55 -18.58
CA THR A 117 19.07 1.12 -19.77
C THR A 117 18.37 2.42 -20.16
N GLY A 118 18.90 3.54 -19.68
CA GLY A 118 18.48 4.88 -20.03
C GLY A 118 19.50 5.93 -19.58
N SER A 119 19.57 7.05 -20.30
CA SER A 119 20.43 8.18 -19.92
C SER A 119 19.69 9.10 -18.96
N LEU A 120 19.97 8.97 -17.66
CA LEU A 120 19.45 9.90 -16.66
C LEU A 120 20.35 11.14 -16.61
N ASN A 121 19.86 12.27 -17.14
CA ASN A 121 20.55 13.57 -17.05
C ASN A 121 20.47 14.13 -15.61
N ILE A 122 21.28 13.58 -14.70
CA ILE A 122 21.43 14.12 -13.35
C ILE A 122 22.39 15.32 -13.39
N SER A 123 21.85 16.53 -13.30
CA SER A 123 22.63 17.75 -13.06
C SER A 123 23.11 17.81 -11.60
N PHE A 124 24.15 17.03 -11.28
CA PHE A 124 24.75 17.04 -9.94
C PHE A 124 25.32 18.43 -9.60
N ILE A 125 24.76 19.08 -8.58
CA ILE A 125 25.49 20.12 -7.84
C ILE A 125 26.70 19.43 -7.20
N LYS A 126 27.89 19.90 -7.57
CA LYS A 126 29.19 19.24 -7.37
C LYS A 126 29.57 19.06 -5.90
N THR A 127 29.08 18.00 -5.27
CA THR A 127 29.63 17.49 -4.00
C THR A 127 30.79 16.54 -4.31
N LYS A 128 31.95 16.77 -3.68
CA LYS A 128 33.11 15.88 -3.74
C LYS A 128 32.77 14.54 -3.07
N ASN A 129 32.23 13.57 -3.82
CA ASN A 129 32.30 12.12 -3.54
C ASN A 129 31.66 11.36 -4.71
N ASN A 130 32.45 10.59 -5.46
CA ASN A 130 31.94 9.66 -6.47
C ASN A 130 31.26 8.47 -5.77
N LYS A 131 29.98 8.61 -5.41
CA LYS A 131 29.13 7.48 -5.03
C LYS A 131 28.33 7.03 -6.25
N ASN A 132 28.57 5.80 -6.70
CA ASN A 132 27.72 5.17 -7.71
C ASN A 132 26.32 4.96 -7.11
N PHE A 133 25.32 5.68 -7.61
CA PHE A 133 23.92 5.47 -7.24
C PHE A 133 23.33 4.32 -8.06
N PHE A 134 23.15 3.17 -7.43
CA PHE A 134 22.36 2.07 -7.97
C PHE A 134 20.90 2.23 -7.52
N CYS A 135 20.01 2.57 -8.47
CA CYS A 135 18.57 2.54 -8.24
C CYS A 135 18.02 1.19 -8.76
N PHE A 136 17.69 0.29 -7.84
CA PHE A 136 17.04 -0.98 -8.17
C PHE A 136 15.53 -0.75 -8.28
N VAL A 137 15.02 -0.63 -9.50
CA VAL A 137 13.56 -0.56 -9.73
C VAL A 137 13.03 -1.98 -9.86
N PHE A 138 12.43 -2.47 -8.78
CA PHE A 138 11.66 -3.70 -8.79
C PHE A 138 10.19 -3.39 -9.07
N PHE A 139 9.52 -4.28 -9.79
CA PHE A 139 8.13 -4.12 -10.18
C PHE A 139 7.38 -5.44 -10.05
N PHE A 140 6.06 -5.37 -10.02
CA PHE A 140 5.20 -6.55 -10.07
C PHE A 140 4.07 -6.34 -11.06
N SER A 141 3.65 -7.43 -11.68
CA SER A 141 2.42 -7.50 -12.47
C SER A 141 1.37 -8.25 -11.67
N GLY A 142 0.10 -7.92 -11.87
CA GLY A 142 -1.00 -8.58 -11.21
C GLY A 142 -2.21 -8.79 -12.10
N THR A 143 -2.98 -9.81 -11.75
CA THR A 143 -4.27 -10.16 -12.35
C THR A 143 -5.31 -10.16 -11.26
N LEU A 144 -6.42 -9.45 -11.48
CA LEU A 144 -7.53 -9.34 -10.55
C LEU A 144 -8.80 -9.90 -11.18
N PHE A 145 -9.48 -10.79 -10.47
CA PHE A 145 -10.90 -11.03 -10.62
C PHE A 145 -11.61 -10.48 -9.38
N TYR A 146 -12.49 -9.51 -9.55
CA TYR A 146 -13.31 -8.94 -8.48
C TYR A 146 -14.78 -9.32 -8.74
N ILE A 147 -15.34 -10.15 -7.85
CA ILE A 147 -16.71 -10.65 -7.91
C ILE A 147 -17.58 -9.82 -6.97
N PHE A 148 -18.69 -9.30 -7.50
CA PHE A 148 -19.62 -8.45 -6.76
C PHE A 148 -21.07 -8.69 -7.16
N THR A 149 -21.99 -8.45 -6.23
CA THR A 149 -23.43 -8.33 -6.51
C THR A 149 -23.77 -6.88 -6.80
N CYS A 150 -24.49 -6.63 -7.90
CA CYS A 150 -25.09 -5.33 -8.17
C CYS A 150 -26.31 -5.12 -7.26
N LEU A 151 -26.35 -4.05 -6.46
CA LEU A 151 -27.50 -3.71 -5.61
C LEU A 151 -28.40 -2.67 -6.28
N GLU A 152 -27.81 -1.71 -7.00
CA GLU A 152 -28.51 -0.62 -7.68
C GLU A 152 -27.99 -0.47 -9.11
N THR A 153 -28.90 -0.22 -10.06
CA THR A 153 -28.58 -0.13 -11.49
C THR A 153 -27.48 0.90 -11.75
N THR A 154 -26.35 0.44 -12.29
CA THR A 154 -25.18 1.28 -12.60
C THR A 154 -24.44 0.72 -13.80
N ASN A 155 -23.65 1.53 -14.50
CA ASN A 155 -22.70 1.08 -15.52
C ASN A 155 -21.25 1.42 -15.17
N GLU A 156 -20.95 1.78 -13.91
CA GLU A 156 -19.58 1.99 -13.44
C GLU A 156 -19.20 1.05 -12.30
N VAL A 157 -17.93 0.65 -12.27
CA VAL A 157 -17.25 0.10 -11.08
C VAL A 157 -16.26 1.14 -10.59
N VAL A 158 -16.31 1.48 -9.30
CA VAL A 158 -15.41 2.45 -8.66
C VAL A 158 -14.57 1.71 -7.63
N LEU A 159 -13.25 1.88 -7.69
CA LEU A 159 -12.28 1.22 -6.80
C LEU A 159 -11.26 2.26 -6.31
N HIS A 160 -10.69 2.03 -5.13
CA HIS A 160 -9.46 2.69 -4.72
C HIS A 160 -8.26 2.13 -5.50
N GLN A 161 -7.36 3.02 -5.87
CA GLN A 161 -6.10 2.73 -6.54
C GLN A 161 -5.10 3.86 -6.24
N LYS A 162 -3.83 3.51 -6.03
CA LYS A 162 -2.73 4.47 -5.95
C LYS A 162 -1.46 3.85 -6.53
N ASP A 163 -0.74 4.61 -7.35
CA ASP A 163 0.55 4.21 -7.95
C ASP A 163 0.54 2.88 -8.76
N LEU A 164 -0.66 2.43 -9.18
CA LEU A 164 -0.86 1.31 -10.10
C LEU A 164 -1.08 1.81 -11.53
N SER A 165 -0.61 1.01 -12.49
CA SER A 165 -0.90 1.16 -13.92
C SER A 165 -1.88 0.07 -14.36
N LEU A 166 -3.04 0.46 -14.90
CA LEU A 166 -4.03 -0.48 -15.41
C LEU A 166 -3.83 -0.75 -16.91
N ASN A 167 -3.91 -2.02 -17.30
CA ASN A 167 -4.00 -2.35 -18.72
C ASN A 167 -5.46 -2.28 -19.18
N ASN A 168 -5.91 -1.11 -19.66
CA ASN A 168 -7.29 -0.89 -20.12
C ASN A 168 -7.78 -1.93 -21.16
N SER A 169 -6.91 -2.42 -22.03
CA SER A 169 -7.26 -3.46 -23.04
C SER A 169 -7.60 -4.82 -22.42
N SER A 170 -7.19 -5.07 -21.17
CA SER A 170 -7.52 -6.29 -20.43
C SER A 170 -8.88 -6.21 -19.73
N ILE A 171 -9.40 -5.01 -19.46
CA ILE A 171 -10.54 -4.80 -18.55
C ILE A 171 -11.84 -5.31 -19.17
N LYS A 172 -12.49 -6.25 -18.48
CA LYS A 172 -13.72 -6.94 -18.93
C LYS A 172 -14.66 -7.21 -17.76
N ILE A 173 -15.97 -7.16 -17.99
CA ILE A 173 -16.98 -7.67 -17.05
C ILE A 173 -17.56 -8.98 -17.60
N ILE A 174 -17.75 -9.97 -16.73
CA ILE A 174 -18.48 -11.21 -17.02
C ILE A 174 -19.72 -11.22 -16.11
N ASN A 175 -20.91 -11.51 -16.67
CA ASN A 175 -22.11 -11.76 -15.87
C ASN A 175 -22.22 -13.26 -15.59
N SER A 176 -22.27 -13.67 -14.31
CA SER A 176 -22.33 -15.10 -13.94
C SER A 176 -23.64 -15.79 -14.35
N SER A 177 -24.71 -15.02 -14.59
CA SER A 177 -26.04 -15.55 -14.94
C SER A 177 -26.27 -15.72 -16.45
N LEU A 178 -25.37 -15.21 -17.30
CA LEU A 178 -25.52 -15.23 -18.76
C LEU A 178 -24.49 -16.18 -19.37
N THR A 179 -24.91 -17.41 -19.68
CA THR A 179 -24.06 -18.45 -20.28
C THR A 179 -23.45 -18.04 -21.63
N THR A 180 -24.15 -17.19 -22.39
CA THR A 180 -23.65 -16.55 -23.61
C THR A 180 -24.38 -15.22 -23.85
N SER A 181 -23.82 -14.09 -23.41
CA SER A 181 -24.09 -12.78 -24.03
C SER A 181 -23.07 -11.73 -23.57
N HIS A 182 -22.48 -11.05 -24.56
CA HIS A 182 -21.63 -9.85 -24.48
C HIS A 182 -21.06 -9.49 -23.10
N LEU A 183 -19.76 -9.76 -22.91
CA LEU A 183 -18.94 -9.10 -21.90
C LEU A 183 -19.06 -7.58 -22.08
N PRO A 184 -19.55 -6.81 -21.08
CA PRO A 184 -19.57 -5.35 -21.18
C PRO A 184 -18.15 -4.84 -21.41
N ILE A 185 -17.98 -4.10 -22.51
CA ILE A 185 -16.70 -3.51 -22.90
C ILE A 185 -16.51 -2.23 -22.07
N LEU A 186 -15.28 -2.00 -21.63
CA LEU A 186 -14.88 -0.73 -21.03
C LEU A 186 -14.99 0.38 -22.09
N ASP A 187 -15.88 1.33 -21.87
CA ASP A 187 -16.04 2.55 -22.68
C ASP A 187 -14.93 3.55 -22.34
N SER A 188 -14.74 3.79 -21.04
CA SER A 188 -13.74 4.72 -20.54
C SER A 188 -13.30 4.41 -19.10
N SER A 189 -12.07 4.81 -18.77
CA SER A 189 -11.55 4.82 -17.39
C SER A 189 -11.15 6.24 -17.02
N SER A 190 -11.49 6.70 -15.82
CA SER A 190 -10.94 7.94 -15.25
C SER A 190 -10.33 7.67 -13.88
N TYR A 191 -9.19 8.30 -13.60
CA TYR A 191 -8.51 8.22 -12.31
C TYR A 191 -8.43 9.63 -11.71
N ASP A 192 -8.89 9.76 -10.47
CA ASP A 192 -8.75 10.97 -9.67
C ASP A 192 -7.67 10.75 -8.59
N GLY A 193 -6.52 11.39 -8.79
CA GLY A 193 -5.39 11.30 -7.86
C GLY A 193 -5.59 12.04 -6.54
N TYR A 194 -6.64 12.85 -6.38
CA TYR A 194 -6.95 13.48 -5.09
C TYR A 194 -7.80 12.56 -4.19
N SER A 195 -8.78 11.86 -4.76
CA SER A 195 -9.57 10.86 -4.02
C SER A 195 -8.97 9.45 -4.05
N GLU A 196 -7.93 9.21 -4.84
CA GLU A 196 -7.32 7.90 -5.09
C GLU A 196 -8.33 6.88 -5.64
N LEU A 197 -9.29 7.36 -6.46
CA LEU A 197 -10.36 6.56 -7.05
C LEU A 197 -10.17 6.38 -8.55
N VAL A 198 -10.28 5.14 -9.01
CA VAL A 198 -10.46 4.79 -10.42
C VAL A 198 -11.91 4.43 -10.71
N ARG A 199 -12.48 5.03 -11.75
CA ARG A 199 -13.82 4.78 -12.26
C ARG A 199 -13.71 4.05 -13.59
N LEU A 200 -14.30 2.86 -13.67
CA LEU A 200 -14.35 2.02 -14.86
C LEU A 200 -15.77 2.03 -15.40
N LYS A 201 -16.00 2.71 -16.53
CA LYS A 201 -17.33 2.88 -17.12
C LYS A 201 -17.53 1.91 -18.29
N PHE A 202 -18.65 1.22 -18.29
CA PHE A 202 -19.00 0.19 -19.25
C PHE A 202 -20.14 0.63 -20.17
N SER A 203 -20.17 0.05 -21.38
CA SER A 203 -21.18 0.36 -22.41
C SER A 203 -22.61 -0.06 -22.06
N SER A 204 -22.80 -0.87 -21.02
CA SER A 204 -24.09 -1.43 -20.61
C SER A 204 -24.22 -1.47 -19.10
N SER A 205 -25.41 -1.20 -18.59
CA SER A 205 -25.68 -1.21 -17.15
C SER A 205 -25.78 -2.62 -16.57
N PHE A 206 -25.27 -2.77 -15.36
CA PHE A 206 -25.44 -3.93 -14.51
C PHE A 206 -26.86 -3.95 -13.93
N ILE A 207 -27.43 -5.16 -13.83
CA ILE A 207 -28.79 -5.41 -13.38
C ILE A 207 -28.76 -5.71 -11.87
N PRO A 208 -29.59 -5.05 -11.04
CA PRO A 208 -29.70 -5.37 -9.61
C PRO A 208 -29.95 -6.85 -9.34
N THR A 209 -29.45 -7.32 -8.20
CA THR A 209 -29.46 -8.71 -7.71
C THR A 209 -28.61 -9.72 -8.49
N GLN A 210 -27.98 -9.33 -9.61
CA GLN A 210 -27.09 -10.21 -10.38
C GLN A 210 -25.61 -10.09 -9.94
N ASN A 211 -24.86 -11.17 -10.15
CA ASN A 211 -23.44 -11.27 -9.85
C ASN A 211 -22.58 -11.04 -11.10
N TYR A 212 -21.55 -10.22 -10.94
CA TYR A 212 -20.61 -9.84 -11.98
C TYR A 212 -19.18 -10.10 -11.53
N THR A 213 -18.31 -10.45 -12.47
CA THR A 213 -16.87 -10.59 -12.29
C THR A 213 -16.16 -9.56 -13.15
N LEU A 214 -15.53 -8.56 -12.52
CA LEU A 214 -14.56 -7.68 -13.15
C LEU A 214 -13.22 -8.40 -13.27
N TYR A 215 -12.72 -8.56 -14.49
CA TYR A 215 -11.37 -9.00 -14.78
C TYR A 215 -10.52 -7.80 -15.22
N LEU A 216 -9.32 -7.66 -14.66
CA LEU A 216 -8.31 -6.70 -15.12
C LEU A 216 -6.89 -7.18 -14.83
N ASN A 217 -5.94 -6.71 -15.64
CA ASN A 217 -4.50 -6.81 -15.38
C ASN A 217 -3.94 -5.42 -15.05
N PHE A 218 -2.97 -5.39 -14.14
CA PHE A 218 -2.32 -4.19 -13.66
C PHE A 218 -0.83 -4.43 -13.38
N SER A 219 -0.07 -3.37 -13.16
CA SER A 219 1.31 -3.44 -12.68
C SER A 219 1.67 -2.24 -11.81
N ALA A 220 2.69 -2.37 -10.97
CA ALA A 220 3.23 -1.29 -10.15
C ALA A 220 4.70 -1.53 -9.79
N ASN A 221 5.35 -0.47 -9.32
CA ASN A 221 6.66 -0.60 -8.67
C ASN A 221 6.49 -1.22 -7.28
N ILE A 222 7.44 -2.03 -6.84
CA ILE A 222 7.47 -2.53 -5.46
C ILE A 222 8.08 -1.43 -4.58
N SER A 223 7.42 -1.11 -3.47
CA SER A 223 7.84 0.00 -2.61
C SER A 223 9.18 -0.27 -1.91
N HIS A 224 9.91 0.80 -1.62
CA HIS A 224 11.05 0.80 -0.70
C HIS A 224 10.69 1.35 0.69
N GLU A 225 9.45 1.78 0.87
CA GLU A 225 8.88 2.23 2.15
C GLU A 225 8.09 1.10 2.81
N LEU A 226 7.91 1.16 4.13
CA LEU A 226 7.31 0.08 4.93
C LEU A 226 5.76 0.04 4.83
N HIS A 227 5.22 0.24 3.63
CA HIS A 227 3.78 0.26 3.36
C HIS A 227 3.47 -0.35 1.98
N GLY A 228 2.23 -0.79 1.77
CA GLY A 228 1.81 -1.43 0.53
C GLY A 228 2.46 -2.80 0.36
N LEU A 229 2.97 -3.09 -0.84
CA LEU A 229 3.83 -4.23 -1.13
C LEU A 229 5.26 -3.69 -1.28
N TYR A 230 6.18 -4.14 -0.43
CA TYR A 230 7.50 -3.53 -0.32
C TYR A 230 8.62 -4.55 -0.18
N ILE A 231 9.84 -4.10 -0.46
CA ILE A 231 11.06 -4.88 -0.33
C ILE A 231 11.88 -4.40 0.86
N SER A 232 12.42 -5.36 1.61
CA SER A 232 13.40 -5.13 2.66
C SER A 232 14.56 -6.12 2.56
N ARG A 233 15.60 -5.91 3.37
CA ARG A 233 16.83 -6.70 3.35
C ARG A 233 17.30 -7.01 4.77
N TYR A 234 17.87 -8.20 4.95
CA TYR A 234 18.58 -8.59 6.17
C TYR A 234 19.90 -9.26 5.81
N ILE A 235 20.78 -9.43 6.80
CA ILE A 235 22.03 -10.18 6.67
C ILE A 235 21.81 -11.55 7.32
N ASP A 236 22.08 -12.63 6.59
CA ASP A 236 21.96 -13.99 7.13
C ASP A 236 23.16 -14.39 8.02
N ILE A 237 23.09 -15.58 8.61
CA ILE A 237 24.15 -16.12 9.48
C ILE A 237 25.52 -16.28 8.80
N ASN A 238 25.55 -16.28 7.46
CA ASN A 238 26.78 -16.40 6.66
C ASN A 238 27.32 -15.02 6.23
N GLY A 239 26.70 -13.92 6.68
CA GLY A 239 27.04 -12.57 6.27
C GLY A 239 26.50 -12.18 4.88
N MET A 240 25.61 -12.98 4.27
CA MET A 240 25.05 -12.67 2.96
C MET A 240 23.82 -11.76 3.07
N ASN A 241 23.77 -10.73 2.23
CA ASN A 241 22.56 -9.92 2.07
C ASN A 241 21.44 -10.77 1.45
N LYS A 242 20.32 -10.89 2.17
CA LYS A 242 19.08 -11.51 1.70
C LYS A 242 18.02 -10.43 1.50
N THR A 243 17.44 -10.40 0.31
CA THR A 243 16.29 -9.56 -0.02
C THR A 243 15.01 -10.35 0.28
N PHE A 244 13.94 -9.68 0.69
CA PHE A 244 12.61 -10.27 0.77
C PHE A 244 11.54 -9.23 0.40
N MET A 245 10.38 -9.73 -0.02
CA MET A 245 9.19 -8.91 -0.27
C MET A 245 8.14 -9.25 0.79
N THR A 246 7.43 -8.25 1.30
CA THR A 246 6.33 -8.41 2.26
C THR A 246 5.31 -7.27 2.08
N SER A 247 4.22 -7.28 2.85
CA SER A 247 3.17 -6.28 2.76
C SER A 247 2.77 -5.67 4.11
N GLN A 248 2.40 -4.38 4.08
CA GLN A 248 1.83 -3.64 5.19
C GLN A 248 0.70 -2.75 4.64
N MET A 249 -0.54 -3.27 4.67
CA MET A 249 -1.68 -2.64 3.99
C MET A 249 -2.46 -1.63 4.86
N GLU A 250 -2.24 -1.60 6.17
CA GLU A 250 -2.93 -0.66 7.07
C GLU A 250 -2.38 0.78 6.92
N PRO A 251 -3.20 1.84 7.04
CA PRO A 251 -4.66 1.81 7.10
C PRO A 251 -5.32 1.75 5.72
N THR A 252 -4.66 2.26 4.69
CA THR A 252 -5.23 2.48 3.34
C THR A 252 -4.16 2.26 2.25
N HIS A 253 -3.37 1.20 2.39
CA HIS A 253 -2.30 0.83 1.45
C HIS A 253 -2.60 -0.47 0.68
N ALA A 254 -3.79 -1.08 0.83
CA ALA A 254 -4.20 -2.16 -0.06
C ALA A 254 -4.35 -1.65 -1.50
N ARG A 255 -4.84 -0.41 -1.65
CA ARG A 255 -4.96 0.33 -2.93
C ARG A 255 -3.63 0.56 -3.68
N THR A 256 -2.47 0.45 -3.01
CA THR A 256 -1.14 0.50 -3.67
C THR A 256 -0.64 -0.86 -4.11
N VAL A 257 -1.40 -1.93 -3.84
CA VAL A 257 -1.04 -3.31 -4.20
C VAL A 257 -1.96 -3.86 -5.27
N PHE A 258 -3.26 -3.55 -5.22
CA PHE A 258 -4.22 -3.92 -6.25
C PHE A 258 -5.46 -3.00 -6.20
N PRO A 259 -6.19 -2.81 -7.31
CA PRO A 259 -7.41 -1.99 -7.31
C PRO A 259 -8.50 -2.66 -6.47
N CYS A 260 -9.00 -2.00 -5.43
CA CYS A 260 -9.91 -2.61 -4.47
C CYS A 260 -10.80 -1.59 -3.75
N ILE A 261 -11.83 -2.04 -3.03
CA ILE A 261 -12.59 -1.15 -2.13
C ILE A 261 -11.89 -1.16 -0.76
N ASP A 262 -10.86 -0.34 -0.66
CA ASP A 262 -10.00 -0.16 0.52
C ASP A 262 -10.68 0.65 1.64
N GLU A 263 -11.78 0.10 2.20
CA GLU A 263 -12.50 0.62 3.37
C GLU A 263 -12.78 -0.51 4.38
N PRO A 264 -12.51 -0.36 5.69
CA PRO A 264 -12.55 -1.47 6.65
C PRO A 264 -13.94 -2.08 6.90
N ALA A 265 -15.01 -1.33 6.60
CA ALA A 265 -16.40 -1.82 6.67
C ALA A 265 -16.79 -2.72 5.47
N ARG A 266 -16.02 -2.67 4.38
CA ARG A 266 -16.33 -3.24 3.07
C ARG A 266 -15.61 -4.58 2.89
N LYS A 267 -16.06 -5.62 3.60
CA LYS A 267 -15.43 -6.95 3.64
C LYS A 267 -15.71 -7.79 2.38
N ALA A 268 -14.78 -8.70 2.07
CA ALA A 268 -14.88 -9.69 0.99
C ALA A 268 -14.00 -10.92 1.30
N ILE A 269 -14.18 -12.01 0.55
CA ILE A 269 -13.28 -13.19 0.58
C ILE A 269 -12.08 -12.92 -0.35
N PHE A 270 -10.87 -13.36 0.03
CA PHE A 270 -9.65 -13.19 -0.78
C PHE A 270 -8.99 -14.54 -1.08
N TYR A 271 -8.83 -14.85 -2.37
CA TYR A 271 -8.01 -15.95 -2.87
C TYR A 271 -6.75 -15.34 -3.49
N ILE A 272 -5.59 -15.59 -2.87
CA ILE A 272 -4.32 -14.98 -3.25
C ILE A 272 -3.37 -16.04 -3.81
N SER A 273 -2.79 -15.75 -4.98
CA SER A 273 -1.74 -16.55 -5.62
C SER A 273 -0.51 -15.68 -5.84
N VAL A 274 0.68 -16.20 -5.52
CA VAL A 274 1.96 -15.51 -5.78
C VAL A 274 2.78 -16.35 -6.74
N ILE A 275 3.10 -15.80 -7.91
CA ILE A 275 3.99 -16.42 -8.89
C ILE A 275 5.40 -15.92 -8.62
N HIS A 276 6.25 -16.77 -8.05
CA HIS A 276 7.64 -16.44 -7.77
C HIS A 276 8.59 -17.35 -8.54
N ASP A 277 9.82 -16.89 -8.72
CA ASP A 277 10.91 -17.71 -9.25
C ASP A 277 11.28 -18.80 -8.23
N SER A 278 11.76 -19.97 -8.69
CA SER A 278 11.92 -21.15 -7.82
C SER A 278 13.00 -20.97 -6.76
N HIS A 279 13.96 -20.07 -6.98
CA HIS A 279 15.07 -19.81 -6.05
C HIS A 279 14.70 -18.96 -4.81
N TRP A 280 13.44 -18.50 -4.69
CA TRP A 280 12.96 -17.72 -3.55
C TRP A 280 12.42 -18.58 -2.38
N PHE A 281 12.27 -19.90 -2.57
CA PHE A 281 11.69 -20.84 -1.59
C PHE A 281 12.46 -22.16 -1.53
#